data_AF-A0A1J5WR93-F1
#
_entry.id   AF-A0A1J5WR93-F1
#
_cell.length_a   1.000
_cell.length_b   1.000
_cell.length_c   1.000
_cell.angle_alpha   90.00
_cell.angle_beta   90.00
_cell.angle_gamma   90.00
#
_symmetry.space_group_name_H-M   'P 1'
#
loop_
_entity.id
_entity.type
_entity.pdbx_description
1 polymer ?
#
loop_
_entity_poly.entity_id
_entity_poly.type
_entity_poly.pdbx_seq_one_letter_code
_entity_poly.pdbx_strand_id
1 'polypeptide(L)'
;PRSRITATCRVELHTSRQNRPSLASVPVSTLITDEPEYISEILETENSCIRMRKAKNLKLGSHALEVLPKLCFHQANEMEEFVLDAYLPEHIAEILKEENFSIWIGKVKKLKLGDCAIQILPRLGFHEENEIEELRLSAGDPEQITEILEMGDKSIWIGKVWDVNLEGYAEDIENKLDFTEMDSQEEDEDDS
;
A
#
# COMPACT_ATOMS: atom_id res chain seq x y z
N PRO A 1 -2.95 -19.86 25.61
CA PRO A 1 -2.05 -19.39 24.52
C PRO A 1 -2.58 -18.07 23.95
N ARG A 2 -2.44 -16.91 24.62
CA ARG A 2 -1.28 -16.00 24.60
C ARG A 2 -0.72 -15.70 23.19
N SER A 3 -1.56 -15.18 22.31
CA SER A 3 -1.14 -14.33 21.19
C SER A 3 -1.01 -12.88 21.68
N ARG A 4 0.13 -12.27 21.40
CA ARG A 4 0.51 -10.92 21.83
C ARG A 4 -0.36 -9.89 21.11
N ILE A 5 -1.20 -9.18 21.84
CA ILE A 5 -1.88 -7.99 21.33
C ILE A 5 -0.93 -6.80 21.55
N THR A 6 -0.18 -6.41 20.52
CA THR A 6 0.27 -5.02 20.37
C THR A 6 -0.77 -4.28 19.55
N ALA A 7 -1.86 -3.90 20.20
CA ALA A 7 -2.80 -2.94 19.64
C ALA A 7 -2.19 -1.54 19.84
N THR A 8 -1.50 -1.03 18.83
CA THR A 8 -1.45 0.42 18.57
C THR A 8 -2.45 0.73 17.47
N CYS A 9 -3.70 0.39 17.76
CA CYS A 9 -4.86 0.93 17.09
C CYS A 9 -5.04 2.34 17.67
N ARG A 10 -4.80 3.40 16.90
CA ARG A 10 -5.35 4.72 17.24
C ARG A 10 -6.56 5.02 16.36
N VAL A 11 -7.52 4.09 16.40
CA VAL A 11 -8.93 4.40 16.22
C VAL A 11 -9.48 4.64 17.63
N GLU A 12 -9.74 5.89 18.01
CA GLU A 12 -10.48 6.19 19.24
C GLU A 12 -11.96 5.84 19.01
N LEU A 13 -12.33 4.57 19.20
CA LEU A 13 -13.73 4.15 19.31
C LEU A 13 -14.15 4.17 20.78
N HIS A 14 -14.67 5.30 21.24
CA HIS A 14 -15.67 5.33 22.30
C HIS A 14 -16.63 6.49 22.07
N THR A 15 -17.92 6.21 21.90
CA THR A 15 -18.86 6.30 23.04
C THR A 15 -20.18 5.58 22.73
N SER A 16 -20.50 4.65 23.63
CA SER A 16 -21.82 4.24 24.15
C SER A 16 -23.08 4.30 23.27
N ARG A 17 -23.87 3.21 23.40
CA ARG A 17 -25.29 3.04 23.01
C ARG A 17 -26.05 4.35 22.72
N GLN A 18 -26.55 4.46 21.49
CA GLN A 18 -27.34 5.56 20.91
C GLN A 18 -26.55 6.79 20.42
N ASN A 19 -25.90 6.69 19.25
CA ASN A 19 -25.95 7.71 18.20
C ASN A 19 -25.15 7.28 16.97
N ARG A 20 -25.61 7.70 15.78
CA ARG A 20 -24.92 7.54 14.48
C ARG A 20 -23.42 7.87 14.59
N PRO A 21 -22.51 7.04 14.04
CA PRO A 21 -21.09 7.36 14.08
C PRO A 21 -20.81 8.57 13.19
N SER A 22 -20.27 9.64 13.78
CA SER A 22 -19.70 10.75 13.01
C SER A 22 -18.34 10.32 12.46
N LEU A 23 -18.20 10.32 11.14
CA LEU A 23 -16.99 10.04 10.35
C LEU A 23 -15.87 11.09 10.59
N ALA A 24 -15.38 11.20 11.82
CA ALA A 24 -14.31 12.11 12.20
C ALA A 24 -12.96 11.39 12.14
N SER A 25 -12.20 11.65 11.06
CA SER A 25 -10.73 11.57 10.95
C SER A 25 -10.04 10.51 11.83
N VAL A 26 -10.00 9.26 11.36
CA VAL A 26 -9.25 8.18 12.02
C VAL A 26 -7.80 8.18 11.52
N PRO A 27 -6.78 8.35 12.39
CA PRO A 27 -5.38 8.15 12.00
C PRO A 27 -5.04 6.65 12.02
N VAL A 28 -5.34 5.94 10.92
CA VAL A 28 -4.90 4.55 10.74
C VAL A 28 -3.42 4.56 10.36
N SER A 29 -2.52 4.23 11.29
CA SER A 29 -1.09 4.06 11.02
C SER A 29 -0.71 2.60 10.77
N THR A 30 -1.40 1.66 11.41
CA THR A 30 -1.18 0.21 11.27
C THR A 30 -2.48 -0.52 11.60
N LEU A 31 -2.96 -1.36 10.69
CA LEU A 31 -4.11 -2.23 10.88
C LEU A 31 -3.75 -3.62 10.36
N ILE A 32 -3.80 -4.61 11.22
CA ILE A 32 -3.56 -6.01 10.88
C ILE A 32 -4.67 -6.79 11.55
N THR A 33 -5.45 -7.54 10.77
CA THR A 33 -6.53 -8.37 11.30
C THR A 33 -6.72 -9.60 10.44
N ASP A 34 -6.76 -10.76 11.09
CA ASP A 34 -7.10 -12.05 10.47
C ASP A 34 -8.61 -12.35 10.58
N GLU A 35 -9.37 -11.46 11.22
CA GLU A 35 -10.82 -11.58 11.38
C GLU A 35 -11.50 -10.40 10.65
N PRO A 36 -12.32 -10.65 9.61
CA PRO A 36 -12.95 -9.60 8.81
C PRO A 36 -14.03 -8.82 9.57
N GLU A 37 -14.57 -9.36 10.67
CA GLU A 37 -15.61 -8.73 11.48
C GLU A 37 -15.15 -7.39 12.09
N TYR A 38 -13.85 -7.20 12.31
CA TYR A 38 -13.33 -5.94 12.87
C TYR A 38 -13.38 -4.77 11.89
N ILE A 39 -13.50 -5.06 10.59
CA ILE A 39 -13.55 -4.04 9.54
C ILE A 39 -14.90 -4.00 8.83
N SER A 40 -15.88 -4.83 9.21
CA SER A 40 -17.16 -4.94 8.50
C SER A 40 -17.87 -3.59 8.36
N GLU A 41 -17.88 -2.77 9.41
CA GLU A 41 -18.46 -1.41 9.38
C GLU A 41 -17.73 -0.48 8.38
N ILE A 42 -16.43 -0.68 8.18
CA ILE A 42 -15.63 0.07 7.22
C ILE A 42 -15.92 -0.43 5.80
N LEU A 43 -16.07 -1.74 5.62
CA LEU A 43 -16.35 -2.34 4.32
C LEU A 43 -17.74 -1.98 3.78
N GLU A 44 -18.69 -1.63 4.65
CA GLU A 44 -20.01 -1.09 4.28
C GLU A 44 -19.93 0.31 3.62
N THR A 45 -18.79 0.99 3.69
CA THR A 45 -18.61 2.30 3.06
C THR A 45 -18.35 2.20 1.55
N GLU A 46 -18.74 3.25 0.82
CA GLU A 46 -18.39 3.38 -0.59
C GLU A 46 -16.87 3.57 -0.76
N ASN A 47 -16.34 3.13 -1.91
CA ASN A 47 -14.92 3.30 -2.22
C ASN A 47 -14.55 4.80 -2.20
N SER A 48 -13.31 5.10 -1.80
CA SER A 48 -12.79 6.47 -1.72
C SER A 48 -13.61 7.43 -0.82
N CYS A 49 -14.39 6.93 0.15
CA CYS A 49 -15.15 7.81 1.06
C CYS A 49 -14.40 8.19 2.34
N ILE A 50 -13.39 7.41 2.74
CA ILE A 50 -12.67 7.64 4.00
C ILE A 50 -11.48 8.56 3.74
N ARG A 51 -11.67 9.85 3.98
CA ARG A 51 -10.64 10.86 3.72
C ARG A 51 -9.47 10.77 4.70
N MET A 52 -8.29 10.50 4.16
CA MET A 52 -7.00 10.51 4.85
C MET A 52 -6.36 11.90 4.68
N ARG A 53 -6.37 12.72 5.74
CA ARG A 53 -5.90 14.12 5.67
C ARG A 53 -4.36 14.24 5.69
N LYS A 54 -3.70 13.46 6.54
CA LYS A 54 -2.23 13.37 6.66
C LYS A 54 -1.85 11.96 7.09
N ALA A 55 -1.71 11.05 6.13
CA ALA A 55 -1.26 9.70 6.40
C ALA A 55 0.26 9.67 6.33
N LYS A 56 0.92 9.87 7.48
CA LYS A 56 2.39 9.84 7.53
C LYS A 56 2.93 8.43 7.25
N ASN A 57 2.29 7.41 7.82
CA ASN A 57 2.62 6.01 7.61
C ASN A 57 1.31 5.23 7.54
N LEU A 58 1.24 4.21 6.69
CA LEU A 58 0.12 3.28 6.64
C LEU A 58 0.64 1.87 6.43
N LYS A 59 0.25 0.98 7.34
CA LYS A 59 0.57 -0.45 7.28
C LYS A 59 -0.72 -1.25 7.33
N LEU A 60 -1.00 -2.05 6.32
CA LEU A 60 -2.17 -2.92 6.27
C LEU A 60 -1.72 -4.37 6.11
N GLY A 61 -2.29 -5.26 6.90
CA GLY A 61 -1.99 -6.70 6.84
C GLY A 61 -3.22 -7.57 6.91
N SER A 62 -3.19 -8.71 6.22
CA SER A 62 -4.29 -9.67 6.18
C SER A 62 -5.60 -9.02 5.69
N HIS A 63 -6.76 -9.33 6.29
CA HIS A 63 -8.06 -8.75 5.91
C HIS A 63 -8.09 -7.22 5.99
N ALA A 64 -7.20 -6.57 6.76
CA ALA A 64 -7.12 -5.12 6.81
C ALA A 64 -6.87 -4.47 5.43
N LEU A 65 -6.33 -5.23 4.47
CA LEU A 65 -6.12 -4.76 3.11
C LEU A 65 -7.44 -4.40 2.41
N GLU A 66 -8.53 -5.09 2.70
CA GLU A 66 -9.85 -4.81 2.10
C GLU A 66 -10.36 -3.39 2.38
N VAL A 67 -9.79 -2.70 3.37
CA VAL A 67 -10.06 -1.29 3.65
C VAL A 67 -9.38 -0.35 2.64
N LEU A 68 -8.31 -0.76 1.97
CA LEU A 68 -7.51 0.09 1.09
C LEU A 68 -8.34 0.83 0.03
N PRO A 69 -9.25 0.19 -0.74
CA PRO A 69 -10.08 0.88 -1.72
C PRO A 69 -11.09 1.86 -1.09
N LYS A 70 -11.37 1.73 0.21
CA LYS A 70 -12.25 2.63 0.96
C LYS A 70 -11.57 3.95 1.34
N LEU A 71 -10.24 3.96 1.36
CA LEU A 71 -9.44 5.14 1.71
C LEU A 71 -9.34 6.10 0.52
N CYS A 72 -9.43 7.39 0.82
CA CYS A 72 -9.19 8.47 -0.14
C CYS A 72 -8.08 9.37 0.38
N PHE A 73 -6.96 9.38 -0.32
CA PHE A 73 -5.81 10.22 0.03
C PHE A 73 -5.93 11.60 -0.61
N HIS A 74 -5.52 12.62 0.13
CA HIS A 74 -5.44 13.96 -0.41
C HIS A 74 -4.42 14.01 -1.58
N GLN A 75 -4.64 14.83 -2.59
CA GLN A 75 -3.74 14.92 -3.75
C GLN A 75 -2.29 15.27 -3.36
N ALA A 76 -2.14 16.17 -2.38
CA ALA A 76 -0.85 16.53 -1.77
C ALA A 76 -0.43 15.60 -0.60
N ASN A 77 -0.90 14.34 -0.58
CA ASN A 77 -0.47 13.38 0.43
C ASN A 77 0.96 12.92 0.14
N GLU A 78 1.81 13.05 1.15
CA GLU A 78 3.19 12.57 1.15
C GLU A 78 3.37 11.63 2.32
N MET A 79 3.51 10.34 2.02
CA MET A 79 3.66 9.27 2.99
C MET A 79 5.13 8.90 3.13
N GLU A 80 5.61 8.74 4.37
CA GLU A 80 6.96 8.26 4.61
C GLU A 80 7.07 6.74 4.41
N GLU A 81 6.06 5.97 4.81
CA GLU A 81 6.09 4.51 4.67
C GLU A 81 4.69 3.94 4.39
N PHE A 82 4.58 3.19 3.29
CA PHE A 82 3.40 2.43 2.89
C PHE A 82 3.75 0.94 2.83
N VAL A 83 3.14 0.14 3.70
CA VAL A 83 3.42 -1.31 3.83
C VAL A 83 2.14 -2.11 3.68
N LEU A 84 2.14 -3.07 2.76
CA LEU A 84 1.06 -4.04 2.59
C LEU A 84 1.62 -5.46 2.69
N ASP A 85 0.94 -6.31 3.43
CA ASP A 85 1.35 -7.70 3.63
C ASP A 85 0.14 -8.64 3.62
N ALA A 86 0.17 -9.68 2.79
CA ALA A 86 -0.91 -10.66 2.71
C ALA A 86 -0.38 -12.06 2.42
N TYR A 87 -0.52 -12.94 3.40
CA TYR A 87 -0.15 -14.35 3.24
C TYR A 87 -1.10 -15.16 2.34
N LEU A 88 -2.37 -14.73 2.23
CA LEU A 88 -3.41 -15.46 1.52
C LEU A 88 -4.01 -14.60 0.40
N PRO A 89 -4.29 -15.18 -0.79
CA PRO A 89 -4.92 -14.46 -1.89
C PRO A 89 -6.31 -13.89 -1.55
N GLU A 90 -7.02 -14.50 -0.61
CA GLU A 90 -8.36 -14.02 -0.19
C GLU A 90 -8.33 -12.62 0.43
N HIS A 91 -7.23 -12.24 1.09
CA HIS A 91 -7.06 -10.91 1.69
C HIS A 91 -7.02 -9.77 0.68
N ILE A 92 -6.74 -10.08 -0.59
CA ILE A 92 -6.59 -9.09 -1.67
C ILE A 92 -7.67 -9.20 -2.74
N ALA A 93 -8.54 -10.20 -2.65
CA ALA A 93 -9.49 -10.54 -3.71
C ALA A 93 -10.43 -9.38 -4.08
N GLU A 94 -10.85 -8.57 -3.12
CA GLU A 94 -11.66 -7.38 -3.39
C GLU A 94 -10.85 -6.27 -4.07
N ILE A 95 -9.58 -6.10 -3.71
CA ILE A 95 -8.71 -5.08 -4.32
C ILE A 95 -8.42 -5.41 -5.78
N LEU A 96 -8.20 -6.69 -6.10
CA LEU A 96 -7.89 -7.12 -7.47
C LEU A 96 -9.04 -6.87 -8.47
N LYS A 97 -10.26 -6.61 -7.99
CA LYS A 97 -11.40 -6.22 -8.83
C LYS A 97 -11.34 -4.76 -9.28
N GLU A 98 -10.55 -3.93 -8.60
CA GLU A 98 -10.37 -2.53 -8.97
C GLU A 98 -9.58 -2.40 -10.28
N GLU A 99 -9.78 -1.31 -11.00
CA GLU A 99 -9.04 -1.04 -12.24
C GLU A 99 -7.57 -0.69 -11.94
N ASN A 100 -6.67 -0.91 -12.91
CA ASN A 100 -5.28 -0.52 -12.77
C ASN A 100 -5.15 0.99 -12.48
N PHE A 101 -4.22 1.34 -11.59
CA PHE A 101 -3.97 2.71 -11.13
C PHE A 101 -5.16 3.46 -10.49
N SER A 102 -6.25 2.76 -10.16
CA SER A 102 -7.46 3.38 -9.59
C SER A 102 -7.30 3.77 -8.11
N ILE A 103 -6.40 3.12 -7.37
CA ILE A 103 -6.16 3.39 -5.95
C ILE A 103 -5.08 4.45 -5.81
N TRP A 104 -5.50 5.71 -5.85
CA TRP A 104 -4.57 6.85 -5.72
C TRP A 104 -4.05 7.03 -4.30
N ILE A 105 -2.73 6.92 -4.11
CA ILE A 105 -2.09 7.05 -2.79
C ILE A 105 -1.18 8.29 -2.63
N GLY A 106 -0.90 9.00 -3.74
CA GLY A 106 -0.10 10.23 -3.75
C GLY A 106 1.41 9.95 -3.87
N LYS A 107 2.23 10.65 -3.07
CA LYS A 107 3.68 10.44 -3.01
C LYS A 107 4.03 9.52 -1.85
N VAL A 108 4.96 8.59 -2.06
CA VAL A 108 5.42 7.62 -1.06
C VAL A 108 6.94 7.56 -1.07
N LYS A 109 7.58 7.68 0.10
CA LYS A 109 9.03 7.52 0.23
C LYS A 109 9.47 6.07 0.30
N LYS A 110 8.74 5.22 1.03
CA LYS A 110 9.07 3.79 1.17
C LYS A 110 7.86 2.94 0.87
N LEU A 111 7.96 2.12 -0.16
CA LEU A 111 6.92 1.19 -0.58
C LEU A 111 7.37 -0.23 -0.29
N LYS A 112 6.61 -0.97 0.53
CA LYS A 112 6.92 -2.35 0.89
C LYS A 112 5.73 -3.24 0.67
N LEU A 113 5.83 -4.20 -0.24
CA LEU A 113 4.78 -5.18 -0.53
C LEU A 113 5.32 -6.59 -0.31
N GLY A 114 4.67 -7.34 0.56
CA GLY A 114 5.03 -8.72 0.90
C GLY A 114 3.98 -9.73 0.45
N ASP A 115 4.44 -10.91 0.05
CA ASP A 115 3.62 -12.05 -0.29
C ASP A 115 2.56 -11.72 -1.37
N CYS A 116 1.30 -12.12 -1.19
CA CYS A 116 0.23 -11.84 -2.14
C CYS A 116 -0.01 -10.33 -2.34
N ALA A 117 0.36 -9.47 -1.38
CA ALA A 117 0.14 -8.04 -1.50
C ALA A 117 0.87 -7.40 -2.69
N ILE A 118 1.89 -8.07 -3.26
CA ILE A 118 2.55 -7.63 -4.48
C ILE A 118 1.56 -7.47 -5.63
N GLN A 119 0.55 -8.33 -5.75
CA GLN A 119 -0.46 -8.26 -6.82
C GLN A 119 -1.32 -6.99 -6.75
N ILE A 120 -1.29 -6.24 -5.64
CA ILE A 120 -1.96 -4.94 -5.52
C ILE A 120 -1.20 -3.85 -6.29
N LEU A 121 0.12 -4.01 -6.51
CA LEU A 121 0.98 -2.98 -7.10
C LEU A 121 0.41 -2.35 -8.39
N PRO A 122 -0.12 -3.11 -9.37
CA PRO A 122 -0.71 -2.54 -10.60
C PRO A 122 -1.97 -1.69 -10.36
N ARG A 123 -2.63 -1.85 -9.21
CA ARG A 123 -3.83 -1.08 -8.82
C ARG A 123 -3.47 0.25 -8.15
N LEU A 124 -2.24 0.41 -7.68
CA LEU A 124 -1.78 1.62 -7.00
C LEU A 124 -1.46 2.73 -8.01
N GLY A 125 -2.00 3.92 -7.77
CA GLY A 125 -1.68 5.15 -8.52
C GLY A 125 -0.79 6.08 -7.71
N PHE A 126 0.30 6.54 -8.33
CA PHE A 126 1.28 7.46 -7.72
C PHE A 126 1.23 8.84 -8.38
N HIS A 127 1.67 9.86 -7.63
CA HIS A 127 1.84 11.21 -8.16
C HIS A 127 2.94 11.27 -9.24
N GLU A 128 2.80 12.11 -10.28
CA GLU A 128 3.79 12.20 -11.38
C GLU A 128 5.23 12.50 -10.89
N GLU A 129 5.35 13.35 -9.87
CA GLU A 129 6.59 13.66 -9.14
C GLU A 129 6.90 12.67 -7.99
N ASN A 130 6.48 11.40 -8.08
CA ASN A 130 6.75 10.41 -7.04
C ASN A 130 8.22 9.99 -7.06
N GLU A 131 8.88 10.11 -5.90
CA GLU A 131 10.27 9.73 -5.68
C GLU A 131 10.34 8.77 -4.47
N ILE A 132 10.54 7.49 -4.76
CA ILE A 132 10.64 6.42 -3.76
C ILE A 132 12.11 6.24 -3.37
N GLU A 133 12.40 6.42 -2.08
CA GLU A 133 13.71 6.15 -1.49
C GLU A 133 13.98 4.64 -1.40
N GLU A 134 12.97 3.82 -1.11
CA GLU A 134 13.10 2.34 -1.00
C GLU A 134 11.84 1.67 -1.59
N LEU A 135 12.02 0.92 -2.69
CA LEU A 135 11.02 -0.01 -3.22
C LEU A 135 11.41 -1.42 -2.79
N ARG A 136 10.60 -2.05 -1.95
CA ARG A 136 10.80 -3.44 -1.52
C ARG A 136 9.63 -4.32 -1.91
N LEU A 137 9.90 -5.35 -2.70
CA LEU A 137 8.92 -6.38 -3.06
C LEU A 137 9.50 -7.75 -2.64
N SER A 138 8.72 -8.56 -1.93
CA SER A 138 9.15 -9.89 -1.48
C SER A 138 8.06 -10.94 -1.74
N ALA A 139 8.36 -11.94 -2.58
CA ALA A 139 7.45 -13.03 -2.91
C ALA A 139 8.08 -14.38 -2.56
N GLY A 140 7.43 -15.12 -1.65
CA GLY A 140 7.86 -16.46 -1.24
C GLY A 140 7.40 -17.58 -2.16
N ASP A 141 6.37 -17.34 -2.99
CA ASP A 141 5.75 -18.34 -3.88
C ASP A 141 5.47 -17.73 -5.28
N PRO A 142 5.70 -18.45 -6.39
CA PRO A 142 5.40 -17.94 -7.73
C PRO A 142 3.91 -17.64 -7.97
N GLU A 143 2.99 -18.28 -7.23
CA GLU A 143 1.56 -17.96 -7.29
C GLU A 143 1.27 -16.51 -6.87
N GLN A 144 2.13 -15.91 -6.04
CA GLN A 144 1.98 -14.54 -5.55
C GLN A 144 2.28 -13.48 -6.61
N ILE A 145 2.87 -13.84 -7.76
CA ILE A 145 3.23 -12.89 -8.83
C ILE A 145 2.55 -13.21 -10.17
N THR A 146 1.69 -14.24 -10.21
CA THR A 146 1.17 -14.79 -11.47
C THR A 146 0.45 -13.75 -12.31
N GLU A 147 -0.40 -12.89 -11.70
CA GLU A 147 -1.11 -11.84 -12.44
C GLU A 147 -0.15 -10.80 -13.05
N ILE A 148 0.93 -10.46 -12.36
CA ILE A 148 1.91 -9.46 -12.83
C ILE A 148 2.74 -10.02 -13.98
N LEU A 149 3.09 -11.31 -13.95
CA LEU A 149 3.84 -11.96 -15.02
C LEU A 149 3.09 -11.91 -16.37
N GLU A 150 1.76 -11.90 -16.34
CA GLU A 150 0.91 -11.79 -17.53
C GLU A 150 0.89 -10.36 -18.12
N MET A 151 1.38 -9.37 -17.37
CA MET A 151 1.40 -7.99 -17.82
C MET A 151 2.52 -7.71 -18.82
N GLY A 152 2.35 -6.63 -19.58
CA GLY A 152 3.38 -6.15 -20.51
C GLY A 152 4.62 -5.66 -19.76
N ASP A 153 5.76 -5.68 -20.45
CA ASP A 153 6.98 -5.09 -19.90
C ASP A 153 6.77 -3.58 -19.70
N LYS A 154 7.32 -3.03 -18.59
CA LYS A 154 7.16 -1.62 -18.21
C LYS A 154 5.71 -1.14 -18.17
N SER A 155 4.78 -2.01 -17.75
CA SER A 155 3.36 -1.67 -17.68
C SER A 155 2.92 -1.16 -16.32
N ILE A 156 3.76 -1.31 -15.28
CA ILE A 156 3.49 -0.89 -13.91
C ILE A 156 4.36 0.33 -13.59
N TRP A 157 3.79 1.52 -13.73
CA TRP A 157 4.52 2.77 -13.48
C TRP A 157 4.63 3.10 -11.98
N ILE A 158 5.84 3.40 -11.52
CA ILE A 158 6.17 3.65 -10.11
C ILE A 158 6.70 5.07 -9.88
N GLY A 159 7.44 5.64 -10.84
CA GLY A 159 8.10 6.94 -10.74
C GLY A 159 9.63 6.82 -10.64
N LYS A 160 10.28 7.71 -9.88
CA LYS A 160 11.72 7.64 -9.62
C LYS A 160 11.99 6.78 -8.39
N VAL A 161 13.03 5.95 -8.43
CA VAL A 161 13.39 5.04 -7.33
C VAL A 161 14.89 5.11 -7.06
N TRP A 162 15.27 5.24 -5.79
CA TRP A 162 16.66 5.30 -5.34
C TRP A 162 17.25 3.93 -4.98
N ASP A 163 16.44 3.06 -4.38
CA ASP A 163 16.84 1.73 -3.97
C ASP A 163 15.73 0.73 -4.29
N VAL A 164 16.09 -0.34 -5.00
CA VAL A 164 15.18 -1.41 -5.42
C VAL A 164 15.65 -2.71 -4.77
N ASN A 165 14.78 -3.29 -3.97
CA ASN A 165 15.01 -4.56 -3.32
C ASN A 165 13.89 -5.55 -3.68
N LEU A 166 14.21 -6.47 -4.58
CA LEU A 166 13.34 -7.56 -4.99
C LEU A 166 13.85 -8.84 -4.33
N GLU A 167 13.00 -9.52 -3.57
CA GLU A 167 13.36 -10.74 -2.85
C GLU A 167 12.51 -11.92 -3.35
N GLY A 168 13.18 -13.06 -3.59
CA GLY A 168 12.52 -14.30 -3.98
C GLY A 168 11.95 -14.23 -5.39
N TYR A 169 10.70 -14.63 -5.57
CA TYR A 169 10.06 -14.60 -6.89
C TYR A 169 9.78 -13.17 -7.38
N ALA A 170 9.90 -12.15 -6.52
CA ALA A 170 9.71 -10.76 -6.95
C ALA A 170 10.76 -10.31 -7.99
N GLU A 171 11.92 -10.98 -8.08
CA GLU A 171 12.92 -10.73 -9.13
C GLU A 171 12.36 -11.03 -10.53
N ASP A 172 11.47 -12.00 -10.67
CA ASP A 172 10.92 -12.44 -11.97
C ASP A 172 9.97 -11.39 -12.60
N ILE A 173 9.52 -10.40 -11.83
CA ILE A 173 8.63 -9.33 -12.29
C ILE A 173 9.34 -7.99 -12.49
N GLU A 174 10.66 -7.92 -12.31
CA GLU A 174 11.43 -6.67 -12.45
C GLU A 174 11.17 -5.99 -13.80
N ASN A 175 11.15 -6.75 -14.89
CA ASN A 175 10.91 -6.24 -16.25
C ASN A 175 9.49 -5.67 -16.47
N LYS A 176 8.55 -5.94 -15.56
CA LYS A 176 7.17 -5.42 -15.60
C LYS A 176 7.08 -4.03 -15.00
N LEU A 177 8.03 -3.66 -14.15
CA LEU A 177 8.07 -2.39 -13.46
C LEU A 177 8.65 -1.30 -14.38
N ASP A 178 8.04 -0.12 -14.36
CA ASP A 178 8.52 1.08 -15.05
C ASP A 178 8.90 2.14 -14.01
N PHE A 179 10.21 2.25 -13.77
CA PHE A 179 10.80 3.25 -12.88
C PHE A 179 12.08 3.85 -13.46
N THR A 180 12.41 5.05 -13.00
CA THR A 180 13.70 5.69 -13.27
C THR A 180 14.60 5.50 -12.06
N GLU A 181 15.66 4.71 -12.22
CA GLU A 181 16.68 4.54 -11.19
C GLU A 181 17.46 5.85 -11.01
N MET A 182 17.61 6.27 -9.76
CA MET A 182 18.32 7.48 -9.39
C MET A 182 19.69 7.09 -8.85
N ASP A 183 20.74 7.49 -9.57
CA ASP A 183 22.10 7.38 -9.06
C ASP A 183 22.47 8.63 -8.27
N SER A 184 23.22 8.46 -7.19
CA SER A 184 23.92 9.56 -6.52
C SER A 184 25.10 10.03 -7.38
N GLN A 185 24.84 10.59 -8.56
CA GLN A 185 25.82 11.41 -9.25
C GLN A 185 25.80 12.78 -8.59
N GLU A 186 26.68 12.95 -7.60
CA GLU A 186 27.06 14.27 -7.13
C GLU A 186 27.59 15.07 -8.33
N GLU A 187 26.98 16.23 -8.55
CA GLU A 187 27.48 17.28 -9.43
C GLU A 187 28.85 17.75 -8.92
N ASP A 188 29.92 17.03 -9.27
CA ASP A 188 31.26 17.59 -9.29
C ASP A 188 31.41 18.44 -10.57
N GLU A 189 30.65 19.54 -10.65
CA GLU A 189 30.94 20.64 -11.60
C GLU A 189 31.46 21.86 -10.85
N ASP A 190 32.79 21.96 -10.90
CA ASP A 190 33.56 23.17 -11.22
C ASP A 190 33.68 24.23 -10.11
N ASP A 191 34.63 24.00 -9.20
CA ASP A 191 35.35 25.11 -8.56
C ASP A 191 36.71 25.31 -9.25
N SER A 192 36.74 26.36 -10.08
CA SER A 192 37.89 27.21 -10.47
C SER A 192 38.75 26.86 -11.69
#